data_AF-A0A353NPT2-F1
#
_entry.id   AF-A0A353NPT2-F1
#
_cell.length_a   1.000
_cell.length_b   1.000
_cell.length_c   1.000
_cell.angle_alpha   90.00
_cell.angle_beta   90.00
_cell.angle_gamma   90.00
#
_symmetry.space_group_name_H-M   'P 1'
#
loop_
_entity.id
_entity.type
_entity.pdbx_description
1 polymer ?
#
loop_
_entity_poly.entity_id
_entity_poly.type
_entity_poly.pdbx_seq_one_letter_code
_entity_poly.pdbx_strand_id
1 'polypeptide(L)' 'IVANSGHFNVEIDLPFLAEYATQRRIVKNDVEEFTLPDGRLVYVLADGRLVNLSCGEGHPVEVMDLSFANQAL' A
#
# COMPACT_ATOMS: atom_id res chain seq x y z
N ILE A 1 -0.21 -1.36 11.31
CA ILE A 1 -0.51 -1.54 9.86
C ILE A 1 -0.21 -0.21 9.18
N VAL A 2 0.46 -0.25 8.04
CA VAL A 2 0.85 0.90 7.23
C VAL A 2 0.39 0.63 5.80
N ALA A 3 -0.24 1.63 5.17
CA ALA A 3 -0.74 1.55 3.81
C ALA A 3 -0.68 2.93 3.16
N ASN A 4 -0.61 2.96 1.84
CA ASN A 4 -0.58 4.19 1.08
C ASN A 4 -1.91 4.41 0.35
N SER A 5 -2.44 5.63 0.41
CA SER A 5 -3.61 6.07 -0.37
C SER A 5 -3.27 7.23 -1.31
N GLY A 6 -1.99 7.54 -1.46
CA GLY A 6 -1.49 8.55 -2.37
C GLY A 6 -1.19 8.01 -3.77
N HIS A 7 -0.29 8.69 -4.46
CA HIS A 7 -0.05 8.51 -5.89
C HIS A 7 1.02 7.45 -6.19
N PHE A 8 2.12 7.41 -5.43
CA PHE A 8 3.24 6.51 -5.70
C PHE A 8 3.75 5.81 -4.43
N ASN A 9 4.44 4.68 -4.62
CA ASN A 9 4.97 3.89 -3.51
C ASN A 9 6.16 4.54 -2.77
N VAL A 10 6.65 5.68 -3.23
CA VAL A 10 7.73 6.46 -2.58
C VAL A 10 7.26 7.29 -1.39
N GLU A 11 5.95 7.33 -1.12
CA GLU A 11 5.40 8.02 0.04
C GLU A 11 5.69 7.31 1.37
N ILE A 12 6.07 6.03 1.30
CA ILE A 12 6.56 5.25 2.43
C ILE A 12 8.00 4.85 2.11
N ASP A 13 8.93 5.13 3.02
CA ASP A 13 10.33 4.73 2.88
C ASP A 13 10.52 3.23 3.17
N LEU A 14 10.09 2.41 2.20
CA LEU A 14 10.23 0.96 2.24
C LEU A 14 11.69 0.48 2.19
N PRO A 15 12.62 1.13 1.45
CA PRO A 15 14.04 0.81 1.52
C PRO A 15 14.60 0.93 2.93
N PHE A 16 14.33 2.05 3.61
CA PHE A 16 14.73 2.21 5.02
C PHE A 16 14.09 1.15 5.90
N LEU A 17 12.80 0.89 5.75
CA LEU A 17 12.11 -0.10 6.58
C LEU A 17 12.69 -1.51 6.38
N ALA A 18 13.05 -1.87 5.15
CA ALA A 18 13.66 -3.16 4.82
C ALA A 18 15.08 -3.30 5.37
N GLU A 19 15.86 -2.21 5.41
CA GLU A 19 17.20 -2.19 6.01
C GLU A 19 17.15 -2.20 7.54
N TYR A 20 16.19 -1.48 8.13
CA TYR A 20 16.06 -1.34 9.59
C TYR A 20 15.43 -2.56 10.28
N ALA A 21 14.56 -3.30 9.57
CA ALA A 21 13.89 -4.47 10.10
C ALA A 21 14.87 -5.66 10.28
N THR A 22 14.67 -6.42 11.36
CA THR A 22 15.43 -7.63 11.65
C THR A 22 14.91 -8.85 10.88
N GLN A 23 13.63 -8.83 10.50
CA GLN A 23 12.99 -9.88 9.70
C GLN A 23 11.92 -9.26 8.80
N ARG A 24 11.78 -9.82 7.60
CA ARG A 24 10.73 -9.50 6.62
C ARG A 24 10.09 -10.80 6.15
N ARG A 25 8.76 -10.91 6.16
CA ARG A 25 8.04 -12.07 5.60
C ARG A 25 6.71 -11.67 4.96
N ILE A 26 6.32 -12.41 3.92
CA ILE A 26 4.98 -12.31 3.33
C ILE A 26 4.03 -13.15 4.20
N VAL A 27 3.00 -12.54 4.76
CA VAL A 27 2.02 -13.22 5.62
C VAL A 27 0.70 -13.53 4.89
N LYS A 28 0.41 -12.78 3.83
CA LYS A 28 -0.72 -12.98 2.90
C LYS A 28 -0.37 -12.28 1.58
N ASN A 29 -1.09 -12.59 0.49
CA ASN A 29 -1.05 -11.76 -0.72
C ASN A 29 -1.19 -10.28 -0.35
N ASP A 30 -0.26 -9.47 -0.86
CA ASP A 30 -0.17 -8.02 -0.66
C ASP A 30 -0.02 -7.58 0.80
N VAL A 31 0.38 -8.48 1.71
CA VAL A 31 0.66 -8.16 3.11
C VAL A 31 2.02 -8.69 3.52
N GLU A 32 2.91 -7.77 3.85
CA GLU A 32 4.21 -8.06 4.40
C GLU A 32 4.32 -7.64 5.85
N GLU A 33 5.02 -8.43 6.65
CA GLU A 33 5.33 -8.15 8.04
C GLU A 33 6.83 -7.88 8.18
N PHE A 34 7.15 -6.75 8.82
CA PHE A 34 8.49 -6.34 9.22
C PHE A 34 8.61 -6.43 10.74
N THR A 35 9.57 -7.19 11.24
CA THR A 35 9.92 -7.21 12.66
C THR A 35 10.98 -6.14 12.92
N LEU A 36 10.72 -5.22 13.84
CA LEU A 36 11.66 -4.17 14.22
C LEU A 36 12.64 -4.65 15.28
N PRO A 37 13.78 -3.95 15.51
CA PRO A 37 14.77 -4.35 16.52
C PRO A 37 14.22 -4.43 17.96
N ASP A 38 13.16 -3.68 18.26
CA ASP A 38 12.49 -3.71 19.57
C ASP A 38 11.36 -4.76 19.68
N GLY A 39 11.22 -5.61 18.66
CA GLY A 39 10.22 -6.68 18.60
C GLY A 39 8.84 -6.23 18.14
N ARG A 40 8.63 -4.94 17.83
CA ARG A 40 7.36 -4.49 17.22
C ARG A 40 7.20 -5.05 15.81
N LEU A 41 5.95 -5.33 15.44
CA LEU A 41 5.58 -5.81 14.11
C LEU A 41 4.91 -4.70 13.31
N VAL A 42 5.42 -4.44 12.11
CA VAL A 42 4.86 -3.50 11.15
C VAL A 42 4.34 -4.27 9.94
N TYR A 43 3.04 -4.20 9.71
CA TYR A 43 2.41 -4.78 8.52
C TYR A 43 2.28 -3.71 7.43
N VAL A 44 2.87 -3.95 6.27
CA VAL A 44 2.76 -3.08 5.09
C VAL A 44 1.82 -3.73 4.08
N LEU A 45 0.86 -2.95 3.59
CA LEU A 45 -0.06 -3.38 2.54
C LEU A 45 0.44 -2.97 1.15
N ALA A 46 0.22 -3.84 0.17
CA ALA A 46 0.41 -3.58 -1.25
C ALA A 46 1.78 -3.00 -1.65
N ASP A 47 2.87 -3.35 -0.96
CA ASP A 47 4.21 -2.80 -1.22
C ASP A 47 4.22 -1.25 -1.25
N GLY A 48 3.41 -0.63 -0.36
CA GLY A 48 3.24 0.82 -0.28
C GLY A 48 2.56 1.46 -1.49
N ARG A 49 1.98 0.68 -2.40
CA ARG A 49 1.17 1.18 -3.52
C ARG A 49 -0.24 1.54 -3.06
N LEU A 50 -0.98 2.14 -3.98
CA LEU A 50 -2.34 2.61 -3.76
C LEU A 50 -3.26 1.47 -3.30
N VAL A 51 -3.62 1.50 -2.01
CA VAL A 51 -4.22 0.37 -1.30
C VAL A 51 -5.66 0.09 -1.73
N ASN A 52 -6.43 1.11 -2.10
CA ASN A 52 -7.83 0.92 -2.49
C ASN A 52 -7.98 0.16 -3.83
N LEU A 53 -6.98 0.26 -4.71
CA LEU A 53 -6.92 -0.50 -5.97
C LEU A 53 -6.24 -1.86 -5.79
N SER A 54 -5.20 -1.92 -4.95
CA SER A 54 -4.39 -3.14 -4.82
C SER A 54 -5.02 -4.17 -3.88
N CYS A 55 -5.68 -3.71 -2.81
CA CYS A 55 -6.33 -4.55 -1.81
C CYS A 55 -7.86 -4.39 -1.79
N GLY A 56 -8.42 -3.67 -2.76
CA GLY A 56 -9.85 -3.42 -2.92
C GLY A 56 -10.22 -3.29 -4.40
N GLU A 57 -11.43 -2.82 -4.68
CA GLU A 57 -11.96 -2.72 -6.05
C GLU A 57 -11.88 -1.30 -6.62
N GLY A 58 -11.20 -0.38 -5.93
CA GLY A 58 -11.12 1.02 -6.33
C GLY A 58 -12.40 1.79 -6.04
N HIS A 59 -12.80 2.64 -7.00
CA HIS A 59 -14.01 3.44 -6.89
C HIS A 59 -15.20 2.71 -7.53
N PRO A 60 -16.42 2.88 -7.00
CA PRO A 60 -17.64 2.43 -7.66
C PRO A 60 -17.77 2.95 -9.09
N VAL A 61 -18.52 2.23 -9.94
CA VAL A 61 -18.65 2.53 -11.36
C VAL A 61 -19.22 3.93 -11.61
N GLU A 62 -20.10 4.43 -10.76
CA GLU A 62 -20.71 5.76 -10.85
C GLU A 62 -19.68 6.88 -10.65
N VAL A 63 -18.69 6.67 -9.79
CA VAL A 63 -17.60 7.63 -9.55
C VAL A 63 -16.63 7.65 -10.74
N MET A 64 -16.37 6.48 -11.31
CA MET A 64 -15.53 6.35 -12.50
C MET A 64 -16.22 6.94 -13.73
N ASP A 65 -17.53 6.77 -13.90
CA ASP A 65 -18.31 7.33 -15.01
C ASP A 65 -18.22 8.85 -15.07
N LEU A 66 -18.46 9.54 -13.94
CA LEU A 66 -18.31 10.99 -13.83
C LEU A 66 -16.88 11.46 -14.16
N SER A 67 -15.88 10.70 -13.72
CA SER A 67 -14.47 11.02 -13.97
C SER A 67 -14.13 10.87 -15.46
N PHE A 68 -14.58 9.79 -16.11
CA PHE A 68 -14.35 9.56 -17.53
C PHE A 68 -15.12 10.54 -18.42
N ALA A 69 -16.34 10.91 -18.05
CA ALA A 69 -17.09 11.94 -18.75
C ALA A 69 -16.31 13.27 -18.78
N ASN A 70 -15.69 13.66 -17.65
CA ASN A 70 -14.88 14.87 -17.59
C ASN A 70 -13.55 14.74 -18.37
N GLN A 71 -12.95 13.56 -18.45
CA GLN A 71 -11.72 13.32 -19.23
C GLN A 71 -11.95 13.32 -20.75
N ALA A 72 -13.20 13.13 -21.20
CA ALA A 72 -13.56 13.11 -22.61
C ALA A 72 -13.86 14.50 -23.22
N LEU A 73 -13.96 15.53 -22.37
CA LEU A 73 -14.16 16.93 -22.75
C LEU A 73 -12.83 17.66 -22.92
#